data_AF-A0A1Y3MMV1-F1
#
_entry.id   AF-A0A1Y3MMV1-F1
#
_cell.length_a   1.000
_cell.length_b   1.000
_cell.length_c   1.000
_cell.angle_alpha   90.00
_cell.angle_beta   90.00
_cell.angle_gamma   90.00
#
_symmetry.space_group_name_H-M   'P 1'
#
loop_
_entity.id
_entity.type
_entity.pdbx_description
1 polymer ?
#
loop_
_entity_poly.entity_id
_entity_poly.type
_entity_poly.pdbx_seq_one_letter_code
_entity_poly.pdbx_strand_id
1 'polypeptide(L)'
;MDYTELLKRVINGDWKSNQKGFVAYTPEKTIEYFEDISNEKDILLADFRYVEDLFFEACSKVIEKFSHSENNKDVFVLALYVDTEGGYCGISINTEHAYRKIVDKWYSDESEEELNSLYGVRYHDSSFPFTFFNELITPQLEEITNAYYCINTEHPILDVERKIAFHKSFFEEQLVLIGINVINRLKNTFSLLDTTEDFFAYVTLHDVGAEVYELLIKKTVPYSLFNKLFTENK
;
A
#
# COMPACT_ATOMS: atom_id res chain seq x y z
N MET A 1 2.87 -23.86 -2.94
CA MET A 1 2.48 -22.92 -4.01
C MET A 1 3.57 -21.89 -4.06
N ASP A 2 4.06 -21.54 -5.25
CA ASP A 2 5.04 -20.47 -5.38
C ASP A 2 4.43 -19.15 -4.89
N TYR A 3 5.24 -18.31 -4.25
CA TYR A 3 4.81 -17.05 -3.65
C TYR A 3 4.29 -16.07 -4.72
N THR A 4 4.98 -15.99 -5.85
CA THR A 4 4.54 -15.20 -7.02
C THR A 4 3.15 -15.64 -7.50
N GLU A 5 2.93 -16.96 -7.57
CA GLU A 5 1.65 -17.52 -8.01
C GLU A 5 0.53 -17.29 -6.99
N LEU A 6 0.84 -17.33 -5.69
CA LEU A 6 -0.10 -16.93 -4.64
C LEU A 6 -0.57 -15.49 -4.86
N LEU A 7 0.36 -14.54 -4.96
CA LEU A 7 0.04 -13.12 -5.13
C LEU A 7 -0.77 -12.87 -6.40
N LYS A 8 -0.41 -13.50 -7.53
CA LYS A 8 -1.20 -13.39 -8.76
C LYS A 8 -2.65 -13.80 -8.57
N ARG A 9 -2.90 -14.92 -7.86
CA ARG A 9 -4.25 -15.39 -7.58
C ARG A 9 -5.00 -14.44 -6.65
N VAL A 10 -4.33 -13.89 -5.64
CA VAL A 10 -4.92 -12.88 -4.73
C VAL A 10 -5.34 -11.65 -5.53
N ILE A 11 -4.42 -11.07 -6.30
CA ILE A 11 -4.62 -9.86 -7.08
C ILE A 11 -5.71 -10.04 -8.16
N ASN A 12 -5.87 -11.27 -8.67
CA ASN A 12 -6.94 -11.61 -9.61
C ASN A 12 -8.28 -11.98 -8.97
N GLY A 13 -8.35 -12.15 -7.64
CA GLY A 13 -9.57 -12.57 -6.94
C GLY A 13 -9.84 -14.08 -7.00
N ASP A 14 -8.84 -14.87 -7.42
CA ASP A 14 -8.90 -16.34 -7.55
C ASP A 14 -8.40 -17.07 -6.30
N TRP A 15 -8.07 -16.32 -5.25
CA TRP A 15 -7.65 -16.85 -3.96
C TRP A 15 -8.79 -16.85 -2.95
N LYS A 16 -8.89 -17.94 -2.18
CA LYS A 16 -9.80 -18.07 -1.05
C LYS A 16 -9.06 -18.75 0.10
N SER A 17 -9.00 -18.11 1.25
CA SER A 17 -8.51 -18.77 2.46
C SER A 17 -9.51 -19.82 2.93
N ASN A 18 -8.97 -20.94 3.41
CA ASN A 18 -9.74 -21.97 4.12
C ASN A 18 -9.56 -21.86 5.64
N GLN A 19 -8.77 -20.91 6.13
CA GLN A 19 -8.52 -20.73 7.55
C GLN A 19 -9.75 -20.15 8.24
N LYS A 20 -10.07 -20.71 9.42
CA LYS A 20 -11.22 -20.32 10.23
C LYS A 20 -10.78 -19.87 11.61
N GLY A 21 -11.65 -19.08 12.24
CA GLY A 21 -11.39 -18.50 13.55
C GLY A 21 -10.53 -17.26 13.47
N PHE A 22 -9.99 -16.89 14.62
CA PHE A 22 -9.32 -15.63 14.88
C PHE A 22 -7.99 -15.86 15.57
N VAL A 23 -7.11 -14.88 15.42
CA VAL A 23 -5.87 -14.75 16.17
C VAL A 23 -5.84 -13.36 16.76
N ALA A 24 -5.47 -13.25 18.04
CA ALA A 24 -5.45 -11.99 18.75
C ALA A 24 -4.10 -11.74 19.40
N TYR A 25 -3.73 -10.47 19.45
CA TYR A 25 -2.60 -9.97 20.22
C TYR A 25 -3.10 -9.18 21.44
N THR A 26 -2.43 -9.35 22.57
CA THR A 26 -2.86 -8.80 23.86
C THR A 26 -1.90 -7.74 24.40
N PRO A 27 -2.35 -6.86 25.31
CA PRO A 27 -1.47 -5.94 26.05
C PRO A 27 -0.38 -6.67 26.86
N GLU A 28 -0.62 -7.91 27.27
CA GLU A 28 0.35 -8.78 27.96
C GLU A 28 1.42 -9.37 27.03
N LYS A 29 1.40 -8.99 25.74
CA LYS A 29 2.31 -9.49 24.70
C LYS A 29 2.18 -11.00 24.52
N THR A 30 0.94 -11.47 24.41
CA THR A 30 0.62 -12.87 24.07
C THR A 30 -0.16 -12.96 22.77
N ILE A 31 0.03 -14.08 22.06
CA ILE A 31 -0.78 -14.44 20.89
C ILE A 31 -1.78 -15.50 21.33
N GLU A 32 -3.05 -15.24 21.09
CA GLU A 32 -4.16 -16.12 21.47
C GLU A 32 -4.99 -16.51 20.25
N TYR A 33 -5.57 -17.71 20.27
CA TYR A 33 -6.34 -18.25 19.16
C TYR A 33 -7.78 -18.55 19.58
N PHE A 34 -8.73 -18.17 18.74
CA PHE A 34 -10.16 -18.33 19.00
C PHE A 34 -10.83 -18.99 17.82
N GLU A 35 -11.83 -19.84 18.08
CA GLU A 35 -12.76 -20.30 17.03
C GLU A 35 -13.86 -19.26 16.79
N ASP A 36 -14.30 -18.58 17.85
CA ASP A 36 -15.30 -17.52 17.83
C ASP A 36 -14.95 -16.47 18.91
N ILE A 37 -15.18 -15.19 18.59
CA ILE A 37 -14.96 -14.04 19.49
C ILE A 37 -16.27 -13.34 19.88
N SER A 38 -17.43 -13.87 19.46
CA SER A 38 -18.75 -13.26 19.69
C SER A 38 -19.10 -13.00 21.17
N ASN A 39 -18.49 -13.75 22.09
CA ASN A 39 -18.69 -13.59 23.53
C ASN A 39 -17.60 -12.75 24.23
N GLU A 40 -16.57 -12.33 23.49
CA GLU A 40 -15.44 -11.56 24.00
C GLU A 40 -15.77 -10.06 23.98
N LYS A 41 -15.89 -9.44 25.15
CA LYS A 41 -16.35 -8.04 25.28
C LYS A 41 -15.26 -6.99 25.07
N ASP A 42 -14.00 -7.38 25.24
CA ASP A 42 -12.85 -6.47 25.29
C ASP A 42 -11.87 -6.71 24.13
N ILE A 43 -12.37 -7.23 23.01
CA ILE A 43 -11.60 -7.45 21.78
C ILE A 43 -11.97 -6.44 20.71
N LEU A 44 -10.99 -5.71 20.21
CA LEU A 44 -11.12 -4.96 18.96
C LEU A 44 -10.92 -5.93 17.79
N LEU A 45 -11.97 -6.16 17.00
CA LEU A 45 -11.85 -6.87 15.74
C LEU A 45 -11.33 -5.91 14.66
N ALA A 46 -10.09 -6.09 14.24
CA ALA A 46 -9.51 -5.41 13.08
C ALA A 46 -9.81 -6.22 11.82
N ASP A 47 -11.06 -6.15 11.34
CA ASP A 47 -11.46 -6.82 10.11
C ASP A 47 -11.02 -6.07 8.84
N PHE A 48 -11.23 -6.69 7.68
CA PHE A 48 -10.91 -6.14 6.36
C PHE A 48 -11.41 -4.71 6.19
N ARG A 49 -12.68 -4.47 6.52
CA ARG A 49 -13.32 -3.19 6.24
C ARG A 49 -12.79 -2.12 7.17
N TYR A 50 -12.59 -2.47 8.44
CA TYR A 50 -12.06 -1.56 9.45
C TYR A 50 -10.64 -1.08 9.09
N VAL A 51 -9.75 -2.00 8.71
CA VAL A 51 -8.37 -1.62 8.31
C VAL A 51 -8.36 -0.85 6.99
N GLU A 52 -9.21 -1.23 6.02
CA GLU A 52 -9.37 -0.47 4.76
C GLU A 52 -9.82 0.97 5.01
N ASP A 53 -10.78 1.18 5.92
CA ASP A 53 -11.26 2.51 6.28
C ASP A 53 -10.16 3.35 6.96
N LEU A 54 -9.38 2.77 7.87
CA LEU A 54 -8.26 3.46 8.50
C LEU A 54 -7.17 3.86 7.51
N PHE A 55 -6.78 2.95 6.60
CA PHE A 55 -5.80 3.23 5.55
C PHE A 55 -6.31 4.34 4.63
N PHE A 56 -7.56 4.26 4.19
CA PHE A 56 -8.18 5.27 3.35
C PHE A 56 -8.20 6.66 4.00
N GLU A 57 -8.57 6.74 5.28
CA GLU A 57 -8.60 8.01 6.02
C GLU A 57 -7.20 8.60 6.19
N ALA A 58 -6.22 7.79 6.57
CA ALA A 58 -4.83 8.22 6.71
C ALA A 58 -4.28 8.74 5.37
N CYS A 59 -4.46 7.96 4.30
CA CYS A 59 -4.04 8.32 2.95
C CYS A 59 -4.71 9.62 2.46
N SER A 60 -6.01 9.77 2.69
CA SER A 60 -6.75 10.96 2.29
C SER A 60 -6.21 12.23 2.97
N LYS A 61 -5.89 12.15 4.28
CA LYS A 61 -5.30 13.26 5.03
C LYS A 61 -3.91 13.64 4.52
N VAL A 62 -3.09 12.65 4.14
CA VAL A 62 -1.77 12.91 3.55
C VAL A 62 -1.90 13.61 2.20
N ILE A 63 -2.80 13.14 1.34
CA ILE A 63 -3.06 13.78 0.03
C ILE A 63 -3.58 15.21 0.21
N GLU A 64 -4.53 15.42 1.13
CA GLU A 64 -5.03 16.75 1.46
C GLU A 64 -3.92 17.65 2.02
N LYS A 65 -3.05 17.15 2.88
CA LYS A 65 -1.90 17.93 3.37
C LYS A 65 -0.94 18.28 2.24
N PHE A 66 -0.64 17.33 1.35
CA PHE A 66 0.25 17.55 0.22
C PHE A 66 -0.33 18.57 -0.76
N SER A 67 -1.65 18.55 -0.99
CA SER A 67 -2.30 19.45 -1.96
C SER A 67 -2.18 20.93 -1.62
N HIS A 68 -1.99 21.25 -0.34
CA HIS A 68 -1.76 22.62 0.15
C HIS A 68 -0.28 23.02 0.18
N SER A 69 0.63 22.12 -0.19
CA SER A 69 2.07 22.41 -0.24
C SER A 69 2.47 23.09 -1.55
N GLU A 70 3.60 23.80 -1.55
CA GLU A 70 4.19 24.37 -2.76
C GLU A 70 4.63 23.32 -3.79
N ASN A 71 4.72 22.06 -3.39
CA ASN A 71 5.11 20.94 -4.23
C ASN A 71 3.92 20.29 -4.96
N ASN A 72 2.68 20.69 -4.67
CA ASN A 72 1.52 20.21 -5.42
C ASN A 72 1.46 20.89 -6.79
N LYS A 73 2.31 20.42 -7.71
CA LYS A 73 2.41 20.93 -9.08
C LYS A 73 2.92 19.84 -10.00
N ASP A 74 2.26 19.68 -11.14
CA ASP A 74 2.63 18.71 -12.18
C ASP A 74 2.88 17.30 -11.58
N VAL A 75 1.96 16.87 -10.70
CA VAL A 75 1.99 15.55 -10.06
C VAL A 75 1.62 14.51 -11.12
N PHE A 76 2.53 13.60 -11.43
CA PHE A 76 2.32 12.61 -12.49
C PHE A 76 2.18 11.17 -11.96
N VAL A 77 2.55 10.91 -10.70
CA VAL A 77 2.39 9.58 -10.12
C VAL A 77 2.29 9.60 -8.60
N LEU A 78 1.47 8.69 -8.07
CA LEU A 78 1.37 8.35 -6.65
C LEU A 78 1.49 6.83 -6.47
N ALA A 79 2.41 6.39 -5.62
CA ALA A 79 2.54 4.99 -5.22
C ALA A 79 2.02 4.80 -3.79
N LEU A 80 1.13 3.82 -3.59
CA LEU A 80 0.78 3.28 -2.29
C LEU A 80 1.62 2.02 -2.05
N TYR A 81 2.67 2.15 -1.25
CA TYR A 81 3.42 1.02 -0.75
C TYR A 81 2.61 0.30 0.33
N VAL A 82 2.51 -1.02 0.25
CA VAL A 82 1.90 -1.87 1.29
C VAL A 82 2.97 -2.81 1.83
N ASP A 83 3.25 -2.70 3.12
CA ASP A 83 4.14 -3.63 3.81
C ASP A 83 3.31 -4.81 4.34
N THR A 84 3.39 -5.95 3.67
CA THR A 84 2.66 -7.16 4.06
C THR A 84 3.29 -7.87 5.27
N GLU A 85 4.54 -7.53 5.62
CA GLU A 85 5.22 -8.04 6.81
C GLU A 85 4.87 -7.21 8.05
N GLY A 86 4.98 -5.89 7.92
CA GLY A 86 4.75 -4.89 8.97
C GLY A 86 3.29 -4.49 9.17
N GLY A 87 2.43 -4.73 8.19
CA GLY A 87 1.01 -4.43 8.29
C GLY A 87 0.64 -2.96 8.06
N TYR A 88 1.56 -2.14 7.58
CA TYR A 88 1.35 -0.70 7.34
C TYR A 88 1.36 -0.36 5.84
N CYS A 89 1.06 0.90 5.53
CA CYS A 89 1.19 1.44 4.17
C CYS A 89 1.95 2.77 4.17
N GLY A 90 2.46 3.14 3.00
CA GLY A 90 3.19 4.38 2.73
C GLY A 90 2.71 5.04 1.45
N ILE A 91 2.62 6.38 1.43
CA ILE A 91 2.40 7.12 0.18
C ILE A 91 3.70 7.72 -0.29
N SER A 92 4.03 7.51 -1.56
CA SER A 92 5.08 8.22 -2.26
C SER A 92 4.47 9.01 -3.43
N ILE A 93 4.87 10.27 -3.61
CA ILE A 93 4.37 11.16 -4.67
C ILE A 93 5.57 11.67 -5.48
N ASN A 94 5.42 11.75 -6.79
CA ASN A 94 6.40 12.38 -7.67
C ASN A 94 5.79 13.53 -8.49
N THR A 95 6.64 14.50 -8.80
CA THR A 95 6.30 15.71 -9.58
C THR A 95 7.35 15.88 -10.67
N GLU A 96 6.98 16.50 -11.80
CA GLU A 96 7.94 16.69 -12.90
C GLU A 96 9.22 17.40 -12.45
N HIS A 97 9.09 18.47 -11.69
CA HIS A 97 10.24 19.25 -11.22
C HIS A 97 11.18 18.44 -10.33
N ALA A 98 10.63 17.69 -9.37
CA ALA A 98 11.43 16.94 -8.42
C ALA A 98 12.07 15.70 -9.07
N TYR A 99 11.35 15.04 -9.98
CA TYR A 99 11.88 13.99 -10.84
C TYR A 99 13.09 14.46 -11.66
N ARG A 100 12.98 15.60 -12.36
CA ARG A 100 14.07 16.13 -13.18
C ARG A 100 15.34 16.40 -12.38
N LYS A 101 15.20 16.93 -11.16
CA LYS A 101 16.35 17.11 -10.24
C LYS A 101 17.04 15.80 -9.86
N ILE A 102 16.28 14.71 -9.72
CA ILE A 102 16.83 13.38 -9.41
C ILE A 102 17.58 12.83 -10.62
N VAL A 103 16.97 12.92 -11.81
CA VAL A 103 17.59 12.48 -13.07
C VAL A 103 18.89 13.22 -13.33
N ASP A 104 18.87 14.57 -13.29
CA ASP A 104 20.05 15.40 -13.55
C ASP A 104 21.22 15.09 -12.59
N LYS A 105 20.90 14.65 -11.36
CA LYS A 105 21.89 14.40 -10.31
C LYS A 105 22.46 12.99 -10.36
N TRP A 106 21.64 11.98 -10.65
CA TRP A 106 21.99 10.58 -10.42
C TRP A 106 21.91 9.70 -11.67
N TYR A 107 21.21 10.16 -12.72
CA TYR A 107 20.91 9.39 -13.92
C TYR A 107 21.15 10.22 -15.19
N SER A 108 22.15 11.09 -15.19
CA SER A 108 22.44 12.01 -16.30
C SER A 108 22.79 11.31 -17.62
N ASP A 109 23.22 10.06 -17.53
CA ASP A 109 23.70 9.26 -18.66
C ASP A 109 22.67 8.23 -19.15
N GLU A 110 21.53 8.10 -18.45
CA GLU A 110 20.44 7.18 -18.81
C GLU A 110 19.57 7.77 -19.92
N SER A 111 19.06 6.93 -20.82
CA SER A 111 18.15 7.38 -21.87
C SER A 111 16.74 7.67 -21.31
N GLU A 112 16.02 8.60 -21.94
CA GLU A 112 14.60 8.84 -21.59
C GLU A 112 13.75 7.57 -21.73
N GLU A 113 14.10 6.65 -22.62
CA GLU A 113 13.40 5.37 -22.76
C GLU A 113 13.57 4.48 -21.51
N GLU A 114 14.80 4.35 -21.00
CA GLU A 114 15.10 3.59 -19.78
C GLU A 114 14.44 4.22 -18.56
N LEU A 115 14.56 5.56 -18.43
CA LEU A 115 13.99 6.33 -17.34
C LEU A 115 12.46 6.27 -17.28
N ASN A 116 11.80 6.25 -18.44
CA ASN A 116 10.34 6.23 -18.58
C ASN A 116 9.77 4.82 -18.79
N SER A 117 10.60 3.77 -18.72
CA SER A 117 10.12 2.40 -18.75
C SER A 117 9.27 2.07 -17.51
N LEU A 118 8.50 0.98 -17.54
CA LEU A 118 7.68 0.54 -16.39
C LEU A 118 8.49 0.38 -15.10
N TYR A 119 9.77 0.02 -15.23
CA TYR A 119 10.72 -0.19 -14.13
C TYR A 119 11.71 0.97 -14.00
N GLY A 120 11.53 2.02 -14.80
CA GLY A 120 12.38 3.19 -14.83
C GLY A 120 12.18 4.07 -13.60
N VAL A 121 13.20 4.87 -13.30
CA VAL A 121 13.23 5.74 -12.11
C VAL A 121 12.04 6.71 -12.03
N ARG A 122 11.42 7.04 -13.17
CA ARG A 122 10.22 7.89 -13.21
C ARG A 122 9.07 7.31 -12.40
N TYR A 123 8.89 5.99 -12.43
CA TYR A 123 7.77 5.29 -11.84
C TYR A 123 8.19 4.31 -10.74
N HIS A 124 9.44 4.38 -10.26
CA HIS A 124 9.91 3.55 -9.16
C HIS A 124 9.78 4.30 -7.83
N ASP A 125 8.95 3.82 -6.92
CA ASP A 125 8.53 4.53 -5.71
C ASP A 125 9.69 4.84 -4.74
N SER A 126 10.72 3.97 -4.69
CA SER A 126 11.93 4.23 -3.89
C SER A 126 12.73 5.45 -4.35
N SER A 127 12.46 5.96 -5.56
CA SER A 127 13.09 7.14 -6.11
C SER A 127 12.23 8.40 -5.96
N PHE A 128 11.05 8.30 -5.35
CA PHE A 128 10.16 9.44 -5.24
C PHE A 128 10.64 10.41 -4.14
N PRO A 129 10.61 11.73 -4.40
CA PRO A 129 11.15 12.72 -3.49
C PRO A 129 10.24 13.01 -2.30
N PHE A 130 8.95 12.67 -2.39
CA PHE A 130 7.96 12.94 -1.36
C PHE A 130 7.38 11.63 -0.84
N THR A 131 7.89 11.14 0.29
CA THR A 131 7.46 9.88 0.89
C THR A 131 6.93 10.12 2.31
N PHE A 132 5.76 9.56 2.59
CA PHE A 132 4.96 9.81 3.79
C PHE A 132 4.61 8.48 4.48
N PHE A 133 5.56 7.93 5.25
CA PHE A 133 5.30 6.76 6.10
C PHE A 133 4.78 7.19 7.47
N ASN A 134 5.50 8.07 8.14
CA ASN A 134 5.20 8.47 9.52
C ASN A 134 3.91 9.30 9.62
N GLU A 135 3.59 10.08 8.58
CA GLU A 135 2.38 10.90 8.54
C GLU A 135 1.09 10.08 8.43
N LEU A 136 1.18 8.82 8.02
CA LEU A 136 0.04 7.90 7.97
C LEU A 136 -0.24 7.25 9.33
N ILE A 137 0.77 7.20 10.22
CA ILE A 137 0.67 6.52 11.51
C ILE A 137 -0.17 7.36 12.48
N THR A 138 -1.43 6.97 12.64
CA THR A 138 -2.29 7.43 13.74
C THR A 138 -2.16 6.47 14.92
N PRO A 139 -2.47 6.89 16.16
CA PRO A 139 -2.39 5.97 17.32
C PRO A 139 -3.20 4.68 17.14
N GLN A 140 -4.37 4.78 16.50
CA GLN A 140 -5.22 3.62 16.20
C GLN A 140 -4.57 2.70 15.16
N LEU A 141 -3.93 3.28 14.14
CA LEU A 141 -3.25 2.52 13.10
C LEU A 141 -2.01 1.84 13.64
N GLU A 142 -1.22 2.56 14.44
CA GLU A 142 -0.02 2.05 15.13
C GLU A 142 -0.34 0.81 15.98
N GLU A 143 -1.43 0.88 16.75
CA GLU A 143 -1.85 -0.25 17.58
C GLU A 143 -2.17 -1.50 16.75
N ILE A 144 -2.87 -1.32 15.63
CA ILE A 144 -3.25 -2.40 14.71
C ILE A 144 -2.01 -2.94 13.99
N THR A 145 -1.11 -2.08 13.51
CA THR A 145 0.12 -2.50 12.84
C THR A 145 1.04 -3.24 13.80
N ASN A 146 1.11 -2.81 15.07
CA ASN A 146 1.88 -3.51 16.11
C ASN A 146 1.34 -4.92 16.36
N ALA A 147 0.01 -5.04 16.54
CA ALA A 147 -0.64 -6.34 16.70
C ALA A 147 -0.44 -7.23 15.47
N TYR A 148 -0.63 -6.67 14.27
CA TYR A 148 -0.41 -7.37 13.01
C TYR A 148 1.01 -7.91 12.92
N TYR A 149 2.03 -7.07 13.11
CA TYR A 149 3.44 -7.45 13.03
C TYR A 149 3.78 -8.55 14.03
N CYS A 150 3.36 -8.40 15.29
CA CYS A 150 3.64 -9.38 16.35
C CYS A 150 3.03 -10.74 16.03
N ILE A 151 1.81 -10.77 15.48
CA ILE A 151 1.16 -12.03 15.08
C ILE A 151 1.84 -12.61 13.83
N ASN A 152 2.06 -11.79 12.80
CA ASN A 152 2.58 -12.24 11.51
C ASN A 152 4.01 -12.79 11.61
N THR A 153 4.82 -12.21 12.50
CA THR A 153 6.20 -12.63 12.73
C THR A 153 6.35 -13.60 13.91
N GLU A 154 5.27 -13.91 14.63
CA GLU A 154 5.29 -14.68 15.88
C GLU A 154 6.28 -14.10 16.94
N HIS A 155 6.50 -12.78 16.91
CA HIS A 155 7.40 -12.06 17.81
C HIS A 155 6.65 -11.02 18.65
N PRO A 156 6.09 -11.42 19.82
CA PRO A 156 5.25 -10.55 20.63
C PRO A 156 6.07 -9.56 21.46
N ILE A 157 6.56 -8.49 20.83
CA ILE A 157 7.47 -7.52 21.45
C ILE A 157 6.90 -6.11 21.55
N LEU A 158 5.95 -5.75 20.69
CA LEU A 158 5.42 -4.38 20.58
C LEU A 158 4.29 -4.15 21.58
N ASP A 159 4.06 -2.90 21.94
CA ASP A 159 3.00 -2.54 22.87
C ASP A 159 1.68 -2.29 22.13
N VAL A 160 0.58 -2.74 22.73
CA VAL A 160 -0.80 -2.44 22.35
C VAL A 160 -1.61 -2.12 23.61
N GLU A 161 -2.59 -1.23 23.51
CA GLU A 161 -3.44 -0.85 24.66
C GLU A 161 -4.63 -1.79 24.83
N ARG A 162 -5.10 -2.38 23.73
CA ARG A 162 -6.27 -3.24 23.61
C ARG A 162 -5.88 -4.60 23.08
N LYS A 163 -6.73 -5.59 23.36
CA LYS A 163 -6.66 -6.88 22.69
C LYS A 163 -7.20 -6.74 21.28
N ILE A 164 -6.34 -6.98 20.29
CA ILE A 164 -6.68 -6.82 18.86
C ILE A 164 -6.75 -8.18 18.21
N ALA A 165 -7.90 -8.51 17.63
CA ALA A 165 -8.10 -9.75 16.90
C ALA A 165 -8.19 -9.50 15.39
N PHE A 166 -7.67 -10.45 14.65
CA PHE A 166 -7.81 -10.57 13.20
C PHE A 166 -8.44 -11.92 12.87
N HIS A 167 -9.16 -11.99 11.76
CA HIS A 167 -9.44 -13.29 11.15
C HIS A 167 -8.12 -13.97 10.79
N LYS A 168 -7.99 -15.29 10.98
CA LYS A 168 -6.73 -15.99 10.61
C LYS A 168 -6.38 -15.80 9.13
N SER A 169 -7.37 -15.55 8.27
CA SER A 169 -7.19 -15.25 6.86
C SER A 169 -6.84 -13.79 6.52
N PHE A 170 -6.59 -12.92 7.51
CA PHE A 170 -6.42 -11.47 7.33
C PHE A 170 -5.00 -11.04 6.93
N PHE A 171 -4.03 -11.92 6.96
CA PHE A 171 -2.63 -11.55 6.70
C PHE A 171 -2.42 -11.17 5.23
N GLU A 172 -1.16 -11.05 4.84
CA GLU A 172 -0.64 -10.70 3.52
C GLU A 172 -1.66 -10.54 2.38
N GLU A 173 -2.41 -11.58 2.02
CA GLU A 173 -3.38 -11.55 0.93
C GLU A 173 -4.45 -10.44 1.08
N GLN A 174 -4.96 -10.23 2.29
CA GLN A 174 -5.95 -9.17 2.52
C GLN A 174 -5.32 -7.79 2.52
N LEU A 175 -4.07 -7.62 2.98
CA LEU A 175 -3.41 -6.31 2.93
C LEU A 175 -3.17 -5.84 1.49
N VAL A 176 -2.78 -6.76 0.59
CA VAL A 176 -2.65 -6.45 -0.84
C VAL A 176 -4.00 -5.98 -1.41
N LEU A 177 -5.09 -6.68 -1.07
CA LEU A 177 -6.44 -6.31 -1.50
C LEU A 177 -6.91 -4.98 -0.89
N ILE A 178 -6.59 -4.72 0.38
CA ILE A 178 -6.86 -3.44 1.05
C ILE A 178 -6.15 -2.32 0.29
N GLY A 179 -4.86 -2.47 -0.06
CA GLY A 179 -4.14 -1.46 -0.83
C GLY A 179 -4.82 -1.14 -2.17
N ILE A 180 -5.23 -2.17 -2.91
CA ILE A 180 -5.94 -2.00 -4.19
C ILE A 180 -7.27 -1.26 -3.99
N ASN A 181 -8.02 -1.62 -2.95
CA ASN A 181 -9.30 -0.97 -2.64
C ASN A 181 -9.11 0.48 -2.20
N VAL A 182 -8.09 0.76 -1.38
CA VAL A 182 -7.75 2.10 -0.92
C VAL A 182 -7.42 3.00 -2.10
N ILE A 183 -6.53 2.61 -3.02
CA ILE A 183 -6.25 3.38 -4.24
C ILE A 183 -7.52 3.64 -5.06
N ASN A 184 -8.38 2.63 -5.22
CA ASN A 184 -9.63 2.80 -5.95
C ASN A 184 -10.60 3.78 -5.27
N ARG A 185 -10.66 3.79 -3.93
CA ARG A 185 -11.48 4.73 -3.16
C ARG A 185 -10.91 6.15 -3.19
N LEU A 186 -9.59 6.30 -3.25
CA LEU A 186 -8.90 7.60 -3.28
C LEU A 186 -9.06 8.35 -4.61
N LYS A 187 -9.63 7.74 -5.65
CA LYS A 187 -9.81 8.36 -6.97
C LYS A 187 -10.46 9.75 -6.93
N ASN A 188 -11.43 9.95 -6.04
CA ASN A 188 -12.06 11.27 -5.87
C ASN A 188 -11.13 12.25 -5.15
N THR A 189 -10.34 11.78 -4.18
CA THR A 189 -9.37 12.59 -3.43
C THR A 189 -8.22 13.09 -4.31
N PHE A 190 -7.86 12.36 -5.37
CA PHE A 190 -6.82 12.81 -6.32
C PHE A 190 -7.17 14.12 -7.03
N SER A 191 -8.45 14.52 -7.08
CA SER A 191 -8.86 15.84 -7.61
C SER A 191 -8.30 17.04 -6.83
N LEU A 192 -7.75 16.81 -5.62
CA LEU A 192 -7.05 17.83 -4.84
C LEU A 192 -5.64 18.10 -5.38
N LEU A 193 -5.06 17.18 -6.15
CA LEU A 193 -3.70 17.29 -6.67
C LEU A 193 -3.70 18.08 -7.98
N ASP A 194 -2.66 18.89 -8.18
CA ASP A 194 -2.37 19.52 -9.46
C ASP A 194 -1.65 18.51 -10.36
N THR A 195 -2.44 17.72 -11.10
CA THR A 195 -1.96 16.54 -11.82
C THR A 195 -1.65 16.80 -13.29
N THR A 196 -0.70 16.05 -13.85
CA THR A 196 -0.52 15.95 -15.30
C THR A 196 -1.66 15.18 -15.97
N GLU A 197 -1.79 15.27 -17.31
CA GLU A 197 -2.82 14.55 -18.08
C GLU A 197 -2.69 13.01 -17.94
N ASP A 198 -1.47 12.53 -17.79
CA ASP A 198 -1.10 11.13 -17.68
C ASP A 198 -0.93 10.65 -16.24
N PHE A 199 -1.41 11.42 -15.26
CA PHE A 199 -1.35 11.03 -13.84
C PHE A 199 -1.99 9.67 -13.59
N PHE A 200 -1.31 8.84 -12.80
CA PHE A 200 -1.88 7.61 -12.27
C PHE A 200 -1.42 7.34 -10.84
N ALA A 201 -2.20 6.50 -10.15
CA ALA A 201 -1.85 5.99 -8.85
C ALA A 201 -1.86 4.46 -8.86
N TYR A 202 -0.91 3.84 -8.15
CA TYR A 202 -0.76 2.39 -8.14
C TYR A 202 -0.35 1.85 -6.76
N VAL A 203 -0.53 0.53 -6.58
CA VAL A 203 -0.05 -0.19 -5.39
C VAL A 203 1.29 -0.84 -5.70
N THR A 204 2.20 -0.79 -4.74
CA THR A 204 3.51 -1.45 -4.80
C THR A 204 3.80 -2.22 -3.51
N LEU A 205 4.66 -3.22 -3.61
CA LEU A 205 5.09 -4.13 -2.55
C LEU A 205 6.62 -4.23 -2.58
N HIS A 206 7.26 -4.58 -1.47
CA HIS A 206 8.68 -4.89 -1.48
C HIS A 206 8.92 -6.27 -2.10
N ASP A 207 10.10 -6.45 -2.68
CA ASP A 207 10.65 -7.74 -3.10
C ASP A 207 9.75 -8.60 -4.03
N VAL A 208 8.87 -7.96 -4.80
CA VAL A 208 8.06 -8.64 -5.81
C VAL A 208 8.70 -8.65 -7.19
N GLY A 209 8.53 -9.76 -7.91
CA GLY A 209 8.99 -9.87 -9.29
C GLY A 209 8.22 -8.95 -10.26
N ALA A 210 8.84 -8.68 -11.40
CA ALA A 210 8.32 -7.85 -12.48
C ALA A 210 6.85 -8.15 -12.86
N GLU A 211 6.47 -9.42 -12.95
CA GLU A 211 5.11 -9.82 -13.33
C GLU A 211 4.05 -9.43 -12.29
N VAL A 212 4.38 -9.48 -10.99
CA VAL A 212 3.47 -9.08 -9.91
C VAL A 212 3.39 -7.56 -9.85
N TYR A 213 4.52 -6.87 -9.99
CA TYR A 213 4.57 -5.41 -10.06
C TYR A 213 3.68 -4.86 -11.18
N GLU A 214 3.85 -5.38 -12.40
CA GLU A 214 3.03 -5.01 -13.55
C GLU A 214 1.53 -5.31 -13.31
N LEU A 215 1.22 -6.45 -12.68
CA LEU A 215 -0.15 -6.81 -12.37
C LEU A 215 -0.80 -5.84 -11.37
N LEU A 216 -0.09 -5.41 -10.33
CA LEU A 216 -0.58 -4.43 -9.36
C LEU A 216 -0.89 -3.08 -10.02
N ILE A 217 0.00 -2.61 -10.89
CA ILE A 217 -0.22 -1.39 -11.69
C ILE A 217 -1.47 -1.56 -12.56
N LYS A 218 -1.59 -2.67 -13.30
CA LYS A 218 -2.76 -2.94 -14.15
C LYS A 218 -4.09 -3.02 -13.39
N LYS A 219 -4.07 -3.31 -12.08
CA LYS A 219 -5.29 -3.36 -11.25
C LYS A 219 -5.75 -2.00 -10.73
N THR A 220 -4.88 -1.01 -10.78
CA THR A 220 -5.10 0.31 -10.19
C THR A 220 -5.13 1.42 -11.24
N VAL A 221 -4.43 1.21 -12.36
CA VAL A 221 -4.32 2.14 -13.50
C VAL A 221 -5.31 1.76 -14.62
N PRO A 222 -5.99 2.73 -15.25
CA PRO A 222 -6.81 2.47 -16.44
C PRO A 222 -6.00 1.79 -17.54
N TYR A 223 -6.56 0.75 -18.15
CA TYR A 223 -5.90 -0.04 -19.20
C TYR A 223 -5.39 0.80 -20.38
N SER A 224 -6.16 1.80 -20.82
CA SER A 224 -5.76 2.72 -21.89
C SER A 224 -4.53 3.55 -21.53
N LEU A 225 -4.45 4.02 -20.28
CA LEU A 225 -3.30 4.81 -19.81
C LEU A 225 -2.07 3.92 -19.66
N PHE A 226 -2.23 2.71 -19.12
CA PHE A 226 -1.13 1.74 -19.03
C PHE A 226 -0.50 1.46 -20.41
N ASN A 227 -1.31 1.21 -21.44
CA ASN A 227 -0.80 0.94 -22.78
C ASN A 227 -0.13 2.17 -23.40
N LYS A 228 -0.73 3.36 -23.27
CA LYS A 228 -0.16 4.64 -23.72
C LYS A 228 1.25 4.86 -23.15
N LEU A 229 1.43 4.58 -21.86
CA LEU A 229 2.70 4.83 -21.17
C LEU A 229 3.76 3.76 -21.43
N PHE A 230 3.38 2.47 -21.45
CA PHE A 230 4.35 1.37 -21.33
C PHE A 230 4.40 0.40 -22.51
N THR A 231 3.47 0.49 -23.46
CA THR A 231 3.35 -0.47 -24.57
C THR A 231 3.41 0.19 -25.94
N GLU A 232 2.78 1.34 -26.12
CA GLU A 232 2.65 1.99 -27.43
C GLU A 232 3.94 2.72 -27.89
N ASN A 233 4.93 2.86 -27.01
CA ASN A 233 6.23 3.49 -27.31
C ASN A 233 7.39 2.47 -27.44
N LYS A 234 7.09 1.19 -27.66
CA LYS A 234 8.08 0.13 -27.94
C LYS A 234 8.11 -0.26 -29.41
#